data_AF-A0A9D1JNC6-F1
#
_entry.id   AF-A0A9D1JNC6-F1
#
_cell.length_a   1.000
_cell.length_b   1.000
_cell.length_c   1.000
_cell.angle_alpha   90.00
_cell.angle_beta   90.00
_cell.angle_gamma   90.00
#
_symmetry.space_group_name_H-M   'P 1'
#
loop_
_entity.id
_entity.type
_entity.pdbx_description
1 polymer ?
#
loop_
_entity_poly.entity_id
_entity_poly.type
_entity_poly.pdbx_seq_one_letter_code
_entity_poly.pdbx_strand_id
1 'polypeptide(L)'
;MLELQKTVEQLKKIREYYRVKINETLPITPPMSIPLVVIARNDFNALNSLLQTLMVQVNPFSTHLSQSLREIHSNLYINYNGYLYFNSFNFGALGLILNYLSSKDFICNFAKYITTPWEDINDSLSLLLEKVSTAKNRLEYNQAGVTARELYILLAKKVYDKDIHLGIDGKKISEADAKGMLEAYLIAKAKNDKVKEYAKSAVSLAETVTHMKTEDNERLNALVIAVVTLVGLISNIYKNN
;
A
#
# COMPACT_ATOMS: atom_id res chain seq x y z
N MET A 1 -9.16 1.61 -6.14
CA MET A 1 -9.23 2.22 -4.79
C MET A 1 -10.67 2.36 -4.32
N LEU A 2 -11.54 3.13 -5.00
CA LEU A 2 -12.95 3.29 -4.59
C LEU A 2 -13.74 1.97 -4.55
N GLU A 3 -13.61 1.12 -5.57
CA GLU A 3 -14.25 -0.21 -5.62
C GLU A 3 -13.71 -1.20 -4.57
N LEU A 4 -12.42 -1.08 -4.24
CA LEU A 4 -11.79 -1.86 -3.17
C LEU A 4 -12.38 -1.47 -1.81
N GLN A 5 -12.45 -0.17 -1.53
CA GLN A 5 -13.03 0.34 -0.27
C GLN A 5 -14.51 -0.07 -0.12
N LYS A 6 -15.29 0.01 -1.20
CA LYS A 6 -16.69 -0.44 -1.21
C LYS A 6 -16.82 -1.93 -0.87
N THR A 7 -15.99 -2.77 -1.49
CA THR A 7 -15.95 -4.21 -1.24
C THR A 7 -15.55 -4.52 0.20
N VAL A 8 -14.54 -3.84 0.74
CA VAL A 8 -14.07 -3.99 2.12
C VAL A 8 -15.14 -3.58 3.13
N GLU A 9 -15.85 -2.47 2.90
CA GLU A 9 -16.92 -2.00 3.80
C GLU A 9 -18.14 -2.94 3.78
N GLN A 10 -18.49 -3.51 2.63
CA GLN A 10 -19.54 -4.55 2.56
C GLN A 10 -19.15 -5.80 3.35
N LEU A 11 -17.89 -6.25 3.24
CA LEU A 11 -17.37 -7.39 4.00
C LEU A 11 -17.33 -7.11 5.51
N LYS A 12 -16.96 -5.89 5.93
CA LYS A 12 -17.01 -5.50 7.35
C LYS A 12 -18.42 -5.57 7.92
N LYS A 13 -19.43 -5.09 7.18
CA LYS A 13 -20.83 -5.15 7.62
C LYS A 13 -21.30 -6.58 7.85
N ILE A 14 -21.03 -7.48 6.90
CA ILE A 14 -21.36 -8.90 7.02
C ILE A 14 -20.62 -9.50 8.22
N ARG A 15 -19.31 -9.24 8.34
CA ARG A 15 -18.50 -9.75 9.46
C ARG A 15 -19.02 -9.29 10.82
N GLU A 16 -19.35 -8.01 10.98
CA GLU A 16 -19.78 -7.47 12.27
C GLU A 16 -21.15 -8.01 12.67
N TYR A 17 -22.08 -8.13 11.71
CA TYR A 17 -23.37 -8.79 11.93
C TYR A 17 -23.22 -10.21 12.50
N TYR A 18 -22.32 -11.01 11.92
CA TYR A 18 -22.08 -12.37 12.41
C TYR A 18 -21.24 -12.41 13.68
N ARG A 19 -20.31 -11.47 13.89
CA ARG A 19 -19.57 -11.33 15.14
C ARG A 19 -20.49 -11.13 16.35
N VAL A 20 -21.48 -10.24 16.22
CA VAL A 20 -22.46 -9.98 17.28
C VAL A 20 -23.26 -11.25 17.59
N LYS A 21 -23.76 -11.95 16.55
CA LYS A 21 -24.49 -13.21 16.72
C LYS A 21 -23.69 -14.33 17.39
N ILE A 22 -22.38 -14.43 17.11
CA ILE A 22 -21.48 -15.41 17.76
C ILE A 22 -21.42 -15.17 19.26
N ASN A 23 -21.27 -13.90 19.66
CA ASN A 23 -21.16 -13.53 21.07
C ASN A 23 -22.47 -13.74 21.84
N GLU A 24 -23.62 -13.66 21.16
CA GLU A 24 -24.95 -13.91 21.74
C GLU A 24 -25.28 -15.41 21.88
N THR A 25 -24.60 -16.30 21.15
CA THR A 25 -24.97 -17.73 21.04
C THR A 25 -24.03 -18.71 21.76
N LEU A 26 -22.94 -18.25 22.38
CA LEU A 26 -22.01 -19.12 23.11
C LEU A 26 -22.36 -19.21 24.61
N PRO A 27 -22.89 -20.34 25.12
CA PRO A 27 -22.89 -20.63 26.54
C PRO A 27 -21.48 -21.01 27.01
N ILE A 28 -21.16 -20.62 28.23
CA ILE A 28 -19.90 -20.89 28.93
C ILE A 28 -19.86 -22.40 29.27
N THR A 29 -19.17 -23.25 28.50
CA THR A 29 -18.62 -24.60 28.89
C THR A 29 -17.94 -25.35 27.70
N PRO A 30 -17.12 -26.40 27.95
CA PRO A 30 -15.64 -26.46 27.93
C PRO A 30 -14.98 -26.65 26.53
N PRO A 31 -13.63 -26.67 26.42
CA PRO A 31 -12.89 -26.35 25.21
C PRO A 31 -12.51 -27.60 24.39
N MET A 32 -13.38 -28.09 23.51
CA MET A 32 -12.92 -29.08 22.50
C MET A 32 -13.60 -28.98 21.13
N SER A 33 -14.65 -28.17 20.96
CA SER A 33 -15.27 -27.93 19.65
C SER A 33 -14.82 -26.59 19.07
N ILE A 34 -14.29 -26.59 17.85
CA ILE A 34 -14.04 -25.37 17.07
C ILE A 34 -15.33 -24.53 17.10
N PRO A 35 -15.30 -23.24 17.50
CA PRO A 35 -16.50 -22.43 17.54
C PRO A 35 -17.04 -22.30 16.12
N LEU A 36 -18.22 -22.86 15.93
CA LEU A 36 -18.84 -23.07 14.64
C LEU A 36 -20.02 -22.12 14.51
N VAL A 37 -20.00 -21.28 13.46
CA VAL A 37 -20.91 -20.13 13.33
C VAL A 37 -21.82 -20.29 12.13
N VAL A 38 -23.11 -20.13 12.38
CA VAL A 38 -24.17 -20.30 11.38
C VAL A 38 -24.44 -19.00 10.61
N ILE A 39 -24.28 -19.04 9.28
CA ILE A 39 -24.59 -17.95 8.34
C ILE A 39 -25.79 -18.33 7.45
N ALA A 40 -26.66 -17.36 7.13
CA ALA A 40 -27.75 -17.54 6.17
C ALA A 40 -27.21 -17.77 4.74
N ARG A 41 -27.84 -18.65 3.97
CA ARG A 41 -27.39 -19.02 2.60
C ARG A 41 -27.17 -17.83 1.65
N ASN A 42 -28.00 -16.80 1.74
CA ASN A 42 -27.86 -15.59 0.91
C ASN A 42 -26.61 -14.78 1.28
N ASP A 43 -26.33 -14.65 2.58
CA ASP A 43 -25.15 -13.95 3.08
C ASP A 43 -23.87 -14.74 2.77
N PHE A 44 -23.94 -16.08 2.69
CA PHE A 44 -22.83 -16.89 2.20
C PHE A 44 -22.49 -16.58 0.75
N ASN A 45 -23.50 -16.55 -0.14
CA ASN A 45 -23.26 -16.25 -1.55
C ASN A 45 -22.66 -14.84 -1.71
N ALA A 46 -23.16 -13.88 -0.92
CA ALA A 46 -22.60 -12.52 -0.87
C ALA A 46 -21.16 -12.52 -0.35
N LEU A 47 -20.88 -13.17 0.78
CA LEU A 47 -19.53 -13.29 1.36
C LEU A 47 -18.55 -13.96 0.38
N ASN A 48 -18.96 -15.06 -0.24
CA ASN A 48 -18.19 -15.81 -1.22
C ASN A 48 -17.84 -14.93 -2.43
N SER A 49 -18.83 -14.25 -3.00
CA SER A 49 -18.62 -13.34 -4.13
C SER A 49 -17.71 -12.17 -3.75
N LEU A 50 -17.94 -11.55 -2.58
CA LEU A 50 -17.15 -10.42 -2.13
C LEU A 50 -15.70 -10.81 -1.83
N LEU A 51 -15.44 -11.98 -1.24
CA LEU A 51 -14.09 -12.49 -1.03
C LEU A 51 -13.39 -12.77 -2.36
N GLN A 52 -14.08 -13.35 -3.35
CA GLN A 52 -13.52 -13.55 -4.69
C GLN A 52 -13.15 -12.23 -5.36
N THR A 53 -14.05 -11.25 -5.32
CA THR A 53 -13.79 -9.90 -5.82
C THR A 53 -12.62 -9.27 -5.09
N LEU A 54 -12.56 -9.37 -3.76
CA LEU A 54 -11.48 -8.81 -2.95
C LEU A 54 -10.13 -9.46 -3.27
N MET A 55 -10.08 -10.78 -3.45
CA MET A 55 -8.86 -11.52 -3.83
C MET A 55 -8.29 -11.01 -5.16
N VAL A 56 -9.15 -10.81 -6.17
CA VAL A 56 -8.77 -10.26 -7.48
C VAL A 56 -8.29 -8.82 -7.34
N GLN A 57 -8.98 -8.00 -6.55
CA GLN A 57 -8.61 -6.61 -6.33
C GLN A 57 -7.30 -6.45 -5.56
N VAL A 58 -7.00 -7.34 -4.61
CA VAL A 58 -5.81 -7.26 -3.74
C VAL A 58 -4.57 -7.89 -4.40
N ASN A 59 -4.73 -8.90 -5.26
CA ASN A 59 -3.61 -9.64 -5.86
C ASN A 59 -2.54 -8.76 -6.54
N PRO A 60 -2.88 -7.70 -7.30
CA PRO A 60 -1.88 -6.81 -7.89
C PRO A 60 -1.04 -6.03 -6.87
N PHE A 61 -1.56 -5.84 -5.66
CA PHE A 61 -0.91 -5.06 -4.60
C PHE A 61 -0.17 -5.94 -3.59
N SER A 62 -0.65 -7.14 -3.34
CA SER A 62 -0.02 -8.10 -2.44
C SER A 62 -0.51 -9.52 -2.73
N THR A 63 0.37 -10.32 -3.32
CA THR A 63 0.13 -11.75 -3.55
C THR A 63 -0.04 -12.51 -2.24
N HIS A 64 0.66 -12.09 -1.18
CA HIS A 64 0.55 -12.67 0.16
C HIS A 64 -0.82 -12.42 0.78
N LEU A 65 -1.33 -11.19 0.76
CA LEU A 65 -2.67 -10.89 1.26
C LEU A 65 -3.76 -11.59 0.44
N SER A 66 -3.59 -11.65 -0.88
CA SER A 66 -4.50 -12.42 -1.74
C SER A 66 -4.48 -13.92 -1.37
N GLN A 67 -3.30 -14.47 -1.03
CA GLN A 67 -3.18 -15.84 -0.56
C GLN A 67 -3.84 -16.07 0.81
N SER A 68 -3.66 -15.16 1.78
CA SER A 68 -4.37 -15.23 3.06
C SER A 68 -5.88 -15.16 2.89
N LEU A 69 -6.37 -14.33 1.95
CA LEU A 69 -7.78 -14.27 1.60
C LEU A 69 -8.26 -15.58 0.94
N ARG A 70 -7.45 -16.22 0.10
CA ARG A 70 -7.72 -17.56 -0.47
C ARG A 70 -7.84 -18.62 0.61
N GLU A 71 -6.96 -18.61 1.60
CA GLU A 71 -7.01 -19.54 2.73
C GLU A 71 -8.24 -19.33 3.60
N ILE A 72 -8.63 -18.07 3.85
CA ILE A 72 -9.89 -17.77 4.54
C ILE A 72 -11.07 -18.28 3.72
N HIS A 73 -11.07 -18.03 2.41
CA HIS A 73 -12.12 -18.44 1.49
C HIS A 73 -12.26 -19.98 1.41
N SER A 74 -11.15 -20.73 1.30
CA SER A 74 -11.17 -22.19 1.25
C SER A 74 -11.64 -22.85 2.54
N ASN A 75 -11.59 -22.12 3.65
CA ASN A 75 -12.09 -22.57 4.96
C ASN A 75 -13.56 -22.22 5.21
N LEU A 76 -14.25 -21.60 4.24
CA LEU A 76 -15.71 -21.42 4.27
C LEU A 76 -16.37 -22.64 3.65
N TYR A 77 -17.12 -23.42 4.44
CA TYR A 77 -17.87 -24.56 3.93
C TYR A 77 -19.33 -24.56 4.40
N ILE A 78 -20.21 -25.05 3.52
CA ILE A 78 -21.63 -25.28 3.80
C ILE A 78 -21.82 -26.74 4.17
N ASN A 79 -22.54 -27.01 5.26
CA ASN A 79 -22.99 -28.37 5.56
C ASN A 79 -24.36 -28.66 4.91
N TYR A 80 -24.69 -29.94 4.76
CA TYR A 80 -25.90 -30.49 4.13
C TYR A 80 -27.23 -29.90 4.67
N ASN A 81 -27.24 -29.38 5.90
CA ASN A 81 -28.43 -28.76 6.51
C ASN A 81 -28.62 -27.27 6.13
N GLY A 82 -27.80 -26.73 5.22
CA GLY A 82 -27.90 -25.33 4.76
C GLY A 82 -27.35 -24.30 5.75
N TYR A 83 -26.76 -24.76 6.87
CA TYR A 83 -26.04 -23.93 7.82
C TYR A 83 -24.56 -23.86 7.44
N LEU A 84 -24.01 -22.64 7.43
CA LEU A 84 -22.57 -22.45 7.26
C LEU A 84 -21.83 -22.80 8.55
N TYR A 85 -20.61 -23.27 8.40
CA TYR A 85 -19.66 -23.48 9.47
C TYR A 85 -18.33 -22.88 9.04
N PHE A 86 -17.74 -22.03 9.88
CA PHE A 86 -16.40 -21.53 9.65
C PHE A 86 -15.60 -21.55 10.94
N ASN A 87 -14.29 -21.72 10.79
CA ASN A 87 -13.37 -21.61 11.91
C ASN A 87 -13.29 -20.15 12.37
N SER A 88 -13.73 -19.87 13.59
CA SER A 88 -13.74 -18.54 14.19
C SER A 88 -12.35 -17.88 14.22
N PHE A 89 -11.26 -18.64 14.31
CA PHE A 89 -9.89 -18.12 14.24
C PHE A 89 -9.57 -17.55 12.86
N ASN A 90 -9.90 -18.28 11.79
CA ASN A 90 -9.64 -17.84 10.40
C ASN A 90 -10.52 -16.65 10.02
N PHE A 91 -11.75 -16.58 10.54
CA PHE A 91 -12.62 -15.41 10.38
C PHE A 91 -12.17 -14.21 11.22
N GLY A 92 -11.43 -14.44 12.31
CA GLY A 92 -10.69 -13.43 13.05
C GLY A 92 -9.64 -12.74 12.16
N ALA A 93 -8.86 -13.52 11.41
CA ALA A 93 -7.86 -13.02 10.46
C ALA A 93 -8.48 -12.15 9.35
N LEU A 94 -9.70 -12.46 8.88
CA LEU A 94 -10.42 -11.61 7.94
C LEU A 94 -10.61 -10.19 8.49
N GLY A 95 -10.90 -10.04 9.78
CA GLY A 95 -11.02 -8.71 10.41
C GLY A 95 -9.73 -7.90 10.36
N LEU A 96 -8.59 -8.55 10.61
CA LEU A 96 -7.28 -7.91 10.53
C LEU A 96 -6.98 -7.45 9.10
N ILE A 97 -7.25 -8.30 8.11
CA ILE A 97 -7.05 -7.98 6.69
C ILE A 97 -7.97 -6.84 6.26
N LEU A 98 -9.26 -6.87 6.60
CA LEU A 98 -10.19 -5.80 6.25
C LEU A 98 -9.81 -4.47 6.90
N ASN A 99 -9.37 -4.48 8.16
CA ASN A 99 -8.89 -3.28 8.84
C ASN A 99 -7.61 -2.74 8.20
N TYR A 100 -6.68 -3.62 7.82
CA TYR A 100 -5.48 -3.26 7.09
C TYR A 100 -5.82 -2.60 5.74
N LEU A 101 -6.74 -3.20 4.96
CA LEU A 101 -7.15 -2.69 3.65
C LEU A 101 -7.96 -1.39 3.73
N SER A 102 -8.66 -1.16 4.84
CA SER A 102 -9.34 0.11 5.12
C SER A 102 -8.46 1.16 5.81
N SER A 103 -7.26 0.80 6.25
CA SER A 103 -6.39 1.75 6.93
C SER A 103 -6.04 2.90 5.97
N LYS A 104 -6.02 4.12 6.51
CA LYS A 104 -5.52 5.30 5.78
C LYS A 104 -4.06 5.11 5.34
N ASP A 105 -3.36 4.18 5.98
CA ASP A 105 -1.99 3.76 5.70
C ASP A 105 -1.84 2.84 4.49
N PHE A 106 -2.88 2.60 3.67
CA PHE A 106 -2.77 1.77 2.47
C PHE A 106 -1.58 2.17 1.58
N ILE A 107 -1.25 3.45 1.52
CA ILE A 107 -0.10 3.96 0.74
C ILE A 107 1.22 3.58 1.41
N CYS A 108 1.33 3.72 2.73
CA CYS A 108 2.47 3.21 3.48
C CYS A 108 2.60 1.68 3.37
N ASN A 109 1.48 0.99 3.27
CA ASN A 109 1.40 -0.45 3.12
C ASN A 109 1.75 -0.93 1.70
N PHE A 110 1.36 -0.19 0.65
CA PHE A 110 1.83 -0.39 -0.71
C PHE A 110 3.34 -0.13 -0.81
N ALA A 111 3.82 0.94 -0.17
CA ALA A 111 5.22 1.32 -0.16
C ALA A 111 6.14 0.22 0.39
N LYS A 112 5.68 -0.57 1.38
CA LYS A 112 6.42 -1.73 1.93
C LYS A 112 6.77 -2.78 0.88
N TYR A 113 6.02 -2.87 -0.20
CA TYR A 113 6.27 -3.82 -1.28
C TYR A 113 7.14 -3.23 -2.40
N ILE A 114 7.46 -1.94 -2.35
CA ILE A 114 8.40 -1.32 -3.28
C ILE A 114 9.80 -1.76 -2.85
N THR A 115 10.40 -2.62 -3.67
CA THR A 115 11.79 -3.06 -3.51
C THR A 115 12.62 -2.48 -4.63
N THR A 116 13.68 -1.76 -4.27
CA THR A 116 14.67 -1.29 -5.22
C THR A 116 15.93 -2.18 -5.18
N PRO A 117 16.76 -2.17 -6.23
CA PRO A 117 18.07 -2.85 -6.19
C PRO A 117 19.06 -2.23 -5.20
N TRP A 118 18.73 -1.08 -4.61
CA TRP A 118 19.62 -0.31 -3.76
C TRP A 118 19.21 -0.41 -2.30
N GLU A 119 20.06 -1.01 -1.48
CA GLU A 119 19.81 -1.26 -0.06
C GLU A 119 19.57 0.04 0.72
N ASP A 120 20.40 1.06 0.50
CA ASP A 120 20.28 2.38 1.14
C ASP A 120 18.96 3.10 0.82
N ILE A 121 18.42 2.92 -0.39
CA ILE A 121 17.10 3.44 -0.75
C ILE A 121 16.00 2.68 -0.01
N ASN A 122 16.13 1.36 0.10
CA ASN A 122 15.14 0.53 0.81
C ASN A 122 15.14 0.82 2.33
N ASP A 123 16.31 1.04 2.92
CA ASP A 123 16.45 1.41 4.33
C ASP A 123 15.83 2.79 4.61
N SER A 124 16.17 3.78 3.77
CA SER A 124 15.62 5.14 3.89
C SER A 124 14.11 5.17 3.66
N LEU A 125 13.59 4.37 2.72
CA LEU A 125 12.15 4.17 2.53
C LEU A 125 11.51 3.54 3.77
N SER A 126 12.10 2.50 4.34
CA SER A 126 11.57 1.83 5.54
C SER A 126 11.50 2.79 6.73
N LEU A 127 12.55 3.59 6.94
CA LEU A 127 12.60 4.62 7.97
C LEU A 127 11.52 5.70 7.77
N LEU A 128 11.31 6.15 6.52
CA LEU A 128 10.25 7.10 6.21
C LEU A 128 8.87 6.53 6.60
N LEU A 129 8.59 5.28 6.22
CA LEU A 129 7.31 4.64 6.50
C LEU A 129 7.08 4.45 8.01
N GLU A 130 8.12 4.11 8.76
CA GLU A 130 8.06 4.01 10.22
C GLU A 130 7.70 5.36 10.84
N LYS A 131 8.39 6.44 10.46
CA LYS A 131 8.13 7.80 10.97
C LYS A 131 6.72 8.26 10.64
N VAL A 132 6.24 8.03 9.42
CA VAL A 132 4.89 8.41 9.00
C VAL A 132 3.83 7.66 9.81
N SER A 133 4.03 6.37 10.07
CA SER A 133 3.06 5.54 10.81
C SER A 133 2.90 5.94 12.28
N THR A 134 3.91 6.59 12.86
CA THR A 134 3.93 6.98 14.27
C THR A 134 3.67 8.46 14.50
N ALA A 135 3.73 9.28 13.45
CA ALA A 135 3.57 10.73 13.54
C ALA A 135 2.12 11.13 13.86
N LYS A 136 1.96 11.99 14.86
CA LYS A 136 0.69 12.48 15.42
C LYS A 136 0.65 13.99 15.56
N ASN A 137 1.79 14.66 15.52
CA ASN A 137 1.88 16.11 15.69
C ASN A 137 2.80 16.77 14.66
N ARG A 138 2.75 18.11 14.60
CA ARG A 138 3.49 18.93 13.63
C ARG A 138 5.00 18.70 13.65
N LEU A 139 5.60 18.46 14.82
CA LEU A 139 7.04 18.22 14.92
C LEU A 139 7.40 16.88 14.26
N GLU A 140 6.64 15.84 14.55
CA GLU A 140 6.81 14.51 13.95
C GLU A 140 6.52 14.51 12.44
N TYR A 141 5.51 15.27 11.99
CA TYR A 141 5.24 15.46 10.56
C TYR A 141 6.43 16.10 9.83
N ASN A 142 7.03 17.14 10.40
CA ASN A 142 8.23 17.77 9.84
C ASN A 142 9.43 16.82 9.82
N GLN A 143 9.62 16.01 10.87
CA GLN A 143 10.70 15.01 10.90
C GLN A 143 10.54 13.97 9.78
N ALA A 144 9.32 13.45 9.58
CA ALA A 144 9.03 12.56 8.47
C ALA A 144 9.26 13.26 7.11
N GLY A 145 8.92 14.55 7.01
CA GLY A 145 9.14 15.34 5.80
C GLY A 145 10.62 15.53 5.45
N VAL A 146 11.49 15.74 6.45
CA VAL A 146 12.94 15.77 6.26
C VAL A 146 13.45 14.44 5.70
N THR A 147 13.02 13.31 6.29
CA THR A 147 13.40 11.98 5.80
C THR A 147 12.93 11.74 4.36
N ALA A 148 11.72 12.19 3.99
CA ALA A 148 11.23 12.06 2.62
C ALA A 148 12.08 12.87 1.62
N ARG A 149 12.52 14.07 2.01
CA ARG A 149 13.42 14.90 1.19
C ARG A 149 14.80 14.27 1.03
N GLU A 150 15.36 13.71 2.10
CA GLU A 150 16.64 12.99 2.03
C GLU A 150 16.56 11.78 1.10
N LEU A 151 15.48 10.99 1.20
CA LEU A 151 15.21 9.87 0.29
C LEU A 151 15.11 10.33 -1.18
N TYR A 152 14.40 11.42 -1.43
CA TYR A 152 14.29 12.00 -2.77
C TYR A 152 15.65 12.41 -3.35
N ILE A 153 16.49 13.10 -2.58
CA ILE A 153 17.85 13.49 -2.98
C ILE A 153 18.73 12.25 -3.19
N LEU A 154 18.65 11.28 -2.29
CA LEU A 154 19.41 10.03 -2.37
C LEU A 154 19.06 9.27 -3.64
N LEU A 155 17.77 9.14 -3.96
CA LEU A 155 17.28 8.53 -5.19
C LEU A 155 17.83 9.23 -6.43
N ALA A 156 17.80 10.56 -6.47
CA ALA A 156 18.33 11.35 -7.57
C ALA A 156 19.80 11.05 -7.83
N LYS A 157 20.63 11.10 -6.79
CA LYS A 157 22.06 10.79 -6.87
C LYS A 157 22.33 9.36 -7.27
N LYS A 158 21.47 8.42 -6.88
CA LYS A 158 21.64 6.99 -7.14
C LYS A 158 21.48 6.63 -8.61
N VAL A 159 20.54 7.28 -9.30
CA VAL A 159 20.19 6.96 -10.70
C VAL A 159 20.85 7.89 -11.71
N TYR A 160 21.38 9.01 -11.24
CA TYR A 160 22.07 9.95 -12.10
C TYR A 160 23.46 9.45 -12.50
N ASP A 161 23.77 9.57 -13.79
CA ASP A 161 25.07 9.29 -14.36
C ASP A 161 25.40 10.51 -15.21
N LYS A 162 26.45 11.24 -14.84
CA LYS A 162 26.82 12.50 -15.49
C LYS A 162 27.27 12.34 -16.94
N ASP A 163 27.72 11.15 -17.32
CA ASP A 163 28.27 10.86 -18.64
C ASP A 163 27.16 10.40 -19.61
N ILE A 164 26.04 9.91 -19.06
CA ILE A 164 24.88 9.42 -19.83
C ILE A 164 23.70 10.40 -19.78
N HIS A 165 23.44 11.01 -18.63
CA HIS A 165 22.26 11.84 -18.37
C HIS A 165 22.62 13.32 -18.51
N LEU A 166 22.49 13.84 -19.72
CA LEU A 166 22.62 15.26 -20.02
C LEU A 166 21.34 16.01 -19.66
N GLY A 167 21.48 17.27 -19.24
CA GLY A 167 20.33 18.17 -19.05
C GLY A 167 19.58 18.41 -20.36
N ILE A 168 18.31 18.84 -20.26
CA ILE A 168 17.44 19.11 -21.41
C ILE A 168 18.09 20.11 -22.39
N ASP A 169 18.87 21.05 -21.87
CA ASP A 169 19.58 22.08 -22.64
C ASP A 169 21.02 21.67 -23.04
N GLY A 170 21.41 20.40 -22.84
CA GLY A 170 22.79 19.91 -23.03
C GLY A 170 23.77 20.41 -21.97
N LYS A 171 23.30 21.12 -20.94
CA LYS A 171 24.12 21.61 -19.82
C LYS A 171 24.34 20.51 -18.78
N LYS A 172 25.49 20.59 -18.10
CA LYS A 172 25.79 19.75 -16.92
C LYS A 172 24.83 20.09 -15.79
N ILE A 173 24.23 19.06 -15.22
CA ILE A 173 23.37 19.16 -14.03
C ILE A 173 24.26 19.27 -12.80
N SER A 174 23.93 20.17 -11.89
CA SER A 174 24.68 20.38 -10.64
C SER A 174 24.50 19.19 -9.70
N GLU A 175 25.50 18.90 -8.86
CA GLU A 175 25.41 17.85 -7.83
C GLU A 175 24.30 18.10 -6.79
N ALA A 176 23.81 19.33 -6.69
CA ALA A 176 22.71 19.72 -5.81
C ALA A 176 21.34 19.72 -6.49
N ASP A 177 21.27 19.53 -7.82
CA ASP A 177 20.03 19.63 -8.60
C ASP A 177 19.34 18.26 -8.73
N ALA A 178 18.72 17.81 -7.64
CA ALA A 178 18.03 16.53 -7.58
C ALA A 178 16.89 16.43 -8.62
N LYS A 179 16.15 17.52 -8.84
CA LYS A 179 15.11 17.59 -9.87
C LYS A 179 15.69 17.31 -11.26
N GLY A 180 16.72 18.06 -11.65
CA GLY A 180 17.36 17.91 -12.96
C GLY A 180 17.94 16.51 -13.16
N MET A 181 18.55 15.93 -12.13
CA MET A 181 19.08 14.56 -12.14
C MET A 181 18.01 13.52 -12.46
N LEU A 182 16.87 13.59 -11.76
CA LEU A 182 15.76 12.66 -11.94
C LEU A 182 15.10 12.83 -13.31
N GLU A 183 14.85 14.06 -13.74
CA GLU A 183 14.29 14.34 -15.07
C GLU A 183 15.18 13.81 -16.18
N ALA A 184 16.50 14.03 -16.11
CA ALA A 184 17.44 13.55 -17.11
C ALA A 184 17.51 12.02 -17.18
N TYR A 185 17.56 11.34 -16.03
CA TYR A 185 17.48 9.87 -15.97
C TYR A 185 16.19 9.36 -16.63
N LEU A 186 15.04 9.94 -16.27
CA LEU A 186 13.74 9.49 -16.77
C LEU A 186 13.59 9.72 -18.28
N ILE A 187 14.09 10.85 -18.80
CA ILE A 187 14.11 11.12 -20.24
C ILE A 187 14.96 10.10 -20.98
N ALA A 188 16.13 9.75 -20.44
CA ALA A 188 17.07 8.83 -21.07
C ALA A 188 16.59 7.37 -21.04
N LYS A 189 15.90 6.94 -19.97
CA LYS A 189 15.58 5.53 -19.73
C LYS A 189 14.13 5.13 -19.96
N ALA A 190 13.17 6.06 -19.89
CA ALA A 190 11.77 5.72 -20.19
C ALA A 190 11.58 5.54 -21.70
N LYS A 191 11.01 4.41 -22.12
CA LYS A 191 10.81 4.07 -23.54
C LYS A 191 9.52 4.67 -24.14
N ASN A 192 8.56 5.05 -23.31
CA ASN A 192 7.25 5.54 -23.72
C ASN A 192 7.09 7.03 -23.40
N ASP A 193 6.63 7.83 -24.37
CA ASP A 193 6.54 9.28 -24.22
C ASP A 193 5.50 9.72 -23.18
N LYS A 194 4.38 9.00 -23.03
CA LYS A 194 3.40 9.27 -21.95
C LYS A 194 3.99 8.98 -20.58
N VAL A 195 4.86 7.97 -20.47
CA VAL A 195 5.57 7.66 -19.22
C VAL A 195 6.57 8.76 -18.92
N LYS A 196 7.29 9.31 -19.93
CA LYS A 196 8.18 10.46 -19.75
C LYS A 196 7.43 11.71 -19.27
N GLU A 197 6.27 11.99 -19.86
CA GLU A 197 5.44 13.13 -19.48
C GLU A 197 4.96 13.00 -18.02
N TYR A 198 4.39 11.85 -17.67
CA TYR A 198 3.99 11.56 -16.29
C TYR A 198 5.16 11.64 -15.32
N ALA A 199 6.33 11.09 -15.70
CA ALA A 199 7.53 11.11 -14.88
C ALA A 199 7.99 12.54 -14.55
N LYS A 200 7.95 13.47 -15.52
CA LYS A 200 8.25 14.89 -15.28
C LYS A 200 7.27 15.51 -14.28
N SER A 201 5.97 15.26 -14.44
CA SER A 201 4.96 15.73 -13.50
C SER A 201 5.16 15.15 -12.09
N ALA A 202 5.51 13.86 -11.99
CA ALA A 202 5.78 13.19 -10.72
C ALA A 202 7.01 13.77 -10.01
N VAL A 203 8.11 14.02 -10.74
CA VAL A 203 9.31 14.69 -10.20
C VAL A 203 8.97 16.12 -9.75
N SER A 204 8.24 16.89 -10.57
CA SER A 204 7.84 18.25 -10.21
C SER A 204 6.97 18.29 -8.96
N LEU A 205 6.05 17.34 -8.79
CA LEU A 205 5.25 17.21 -7.58
C LEU A 205 6.14 16.90 -6.38
N ALA A 206 7.00 15.88 -6.47
CA ALA A 206 7.91 15.47 -5.42
C ALA A 206 8.85 16.60 -4.96
N GLU A 207 9.44 17.33 -5.90
CA GLU A 207 10.24 18.53 -5.62
C GLU A 207 9.44 19.57 -4.83
N THR A 208 8.23 19.89 -5.31
CA THR A 208 7.39 20.92 -4.69
C THR A 208 7.06 20.54 -3.25
N VAL A 209 6.58 19.32 -3.02
CA VAL A 209 6.13 18.88 -1.69
C VAL A 209 7.30 18.62 -0.73
N THR A 210 8.48 18.23 -1.20
CA THR A 210 9.69 18.07 -0.35
C THR A 210 10.32 19.39 0.07
N HIS A 211 9.95 20.50 -0.57
CA HIS A 211 10.37 21.86 -0.20
C HIS A 211 9.34 22.60 0.67
N MET A 212 8.12 22.09 0.77
CA MET A 212 7.09 22.65 1.63
C MET A 212 7.25 22.20 3.08
N LYS A 213 6.88 23.05 4.05
CA LYS A 213 6.78 22.66 5.46
C LYS A 213 5.62 21.67 5.65
N THR A 214 5.90 20.55 6.30
CA THR A 214 4.95 19.48 6.59
C THR A 214 4.19 19.78 7.88
N GLU A 215 3.23 20.70 7.78
CA GLU A 215 2.56 21.28 8.95
C GLU A 215 1.39 20.45 9.49
N ASP A 216 0.84 19.58 8.65
CA ASP A 216 -0.33 18.75 8.93
C ASP A 216 -0.19 17.37 8.25
N ASN A 217 -1.13 16.49 8.60
CA ASN A 217 -1.17 15.13 8.08
C ASN A 217 -1.49 15.07 6.57
N GLU A 218 -2.26 16.03 6.04
CA GLU A 218 -2.58 16.06 4.61
C GLU A 218 -1.33 16.29 3.76
N ARG A 219 -0.52 17.28 4.14
CA ARG A 219 0.78 17.56 3.52
C ARG A 219 1.76 16.41 3.68
N LEU A 220 1.80 15.77 4.85
CA LEU A 220 2.63 14.58 5.06
C LEU A 220 2.24 13.48 4.08
N ASN A 221 0.94 13.18 3.97
CA ASN A 221 0.46 12.16 3.05
C ASN A 221 0.78 12.50 1.59
N ALA A 222 0.57 13.74 1.15
CA ALA A 222 0.91 14.17 -0.21
C ALA A 222 2.40 13.99 -0.52
N LEU A 223 3.27 14.35 0.43
CA LEU A 223 4.72 14.17 0.34
C LEU A 223 5.11 12.70 0.22
N VAL A 224 4.57 11.85 1.10
CA VAL A 224 4.84 10.41 1.10
C VAL A 224 4.37 9.78 -0.21
N ILE A 225 3.16 10.13 -0.67
CA ILE A 225 2.64 9.66 -1.96
C ILE A 225 3.60 10.01 -3.09
N ALA A 226 4.02 11.27 -3.20
CA ALA A 226 4.87 11.73 -4.28
C ALA A 226 6.23 11.01 -4.28
N VAL A 227 6.88 10.90 -3.13
CA VAL A 227 8.22 10.28 -3.04
C VAL A 227 8.14 8.76 -3.24
N VAL A 228 7.21 8.06 -2.58
CA VAL A 228 7.04 6.61 -2.69
C VAL A 228 6.72 6.19 -4.12
N THR A 229 5.78 6.88 -4.77
CA THR A 229 5.40 6.56 -6.16
C THR A 229 6.54 6.83 -7.13
N LEU A 230 7.33 7.87 -6.89
CA LEU A 230 8.53 8.16 -7.68
C LEU A 230 9.60 7.07 -7.51
N VAL A 231 9.86 6.59 -6.28
CA VAL A 231 10.75 5.45 -6.02
C VAL A 231 10.28 4.21 -6.79
N GLY A 232 8.98 3.90 -6.73
CA GLY A 232 8.39 2.77 -7.45
C GLY A 232 8.54 2.89 -8.96
N LEU A 233 8.25 4.07 -9.52
CA LEU A 233 8.39 4.35 -10.95
C LEU A 233 9.84 4.17 -11.41
N ILE A 234 10.80 4.77 -10.69
CA ILE A 234 12.22 4.70 -11.00
C ILE A 234 12.75 3.27 -10.91
N SER A 235 12.37 2.55 -9.85
CA SER A 235 12.75 1.14 -9.68
C SER A 235 12.24 0.29 -10.85
N ASN A 236 10.99 0.49 -11.26
CA ASN A 236 10.42 -0.23 -12.40
C ASN A 236 11.14 0.09 -13.71
N ILE A 237 11.47 1.37 -13.97
CA ILE A 237 12.23 1.76 -15.16
C ILE A 237 13.64 1.17 -15.12
N TYR A 238 14.29 1.18 -13.96
CA TYR A 238 15.63 0.65 -13.79
C TYR A 238 15.71 -0.86 -14.06
N LYS A 239 14.75 -1.64 -13.54
CA LYS A 239 14.72 -3.11 -13.72
C LYS A 239 14.44 -3.55 -15.17
N ASN A 240 13.87 -2.67 -16.00
CA ASN A 240 13.44 -2.99 -17.38
C ASN A 240 14.34 -2.36 -18.48
N ASN A 241 15.50 -1.85 -18.09
CA ASN A 241 16.54 -1.32 -18.98
C ASN A 241 17.85 -2.05 -18.75
#